data_AF-A0A7E4W2F7-F1
#
_entry.id   AF-A0A7E4W2F7-F1
#
_cell.length_a   1.000
_cell.length_b   1.000
_cell.length_c   1.000
_cell.angle_alpha   90.00
_cell.angle_beta   90.00
_cell.angle_gamma   90.00
#
_symmetry.space_group_name_H-M   'P 1'
#
loop_
_entity.id
_entity.type
_entity.pdbx_description
1 polymer ?
#
loop_
_entity_poly.entity_id
_entity_poly.type
_entity_poly.pdbx_seq_one_letter_code
_entity_poly.pdbx_strand_id
1 'polypeptide(L)'
;MVALYFSAEWCPSCLDFTPKLKKFYEEGVNSGLEIVFISIDKSAKKQEAYLKEYHGNWLYIPYGDASIETLKKNYNTRHCIPFLVLLQNDGSPTMAIENFVDDVEMDHLTMKEILKKWADKIV
;
A
#
# COMPACT_ATOMS: atom_id res chain seq x y z
N MET A 1 10.82 6.71 2.60
CA MET A 1 9.34 6.90 2.52
C MET A 1 8.67 5.58 2.79
N VAL A 2 7.62 5.56 3.59
CA VAL A 2 6.87 4.33 3.92
C VAL A 2 5.44 4.46 3.41
N ALA A 3 4.93 3.40 2.77
CA ALA A 3 3.58 3.28 2.26
C ALA A 3 2.83 2.18 3.01
N LEU A 4 1.78 2.54 3.75
CA LEU A 4 0.87 1.58 4.36
C LEU A 4 -0.18 1.15 3.32
N TYR A 5 -0.17 -0.12 2.93
CA TYR A 5 -1.08 -0.67 1.92
C TYR A 5 -2.18 -1.50 2.58
N PHE A 6 -3.41 -0.99 2.59
CA PHE A 6 -4.59 -1.67 3.12
C PHE A 6 -5.31 -2.42 2.00
N SER A 7 -5.43 -3.73 2.15
CA SER A 7 -6.01 -4.59 1.11
C SER A 7 -6.52 -5.92 1.66
N ALA A 8 -7.22 -6.69 0.83
CA ALA A 8 -7.69 -8.03 1.18
C ALA A 8 -7.91 -8.93 -0.05
N GLU A 9 -7.83 -10.23 0.15
CA GLU A 9 -8.01 -11.28 -0.86
C GLU A 9 -9.42 -11.28 -1.45
N TRP A 10 -10.43 -11.01 -0.62
CA TRP A 10 -11.84 -11.08 -1.01
C TRP A 10 -12.32 -9.88 -1.83
N CYS A 11 -11.46 -8.89 -2.06
CA CYS A 11 -11.77 -7.62 -2.69
C CYS A 11 -11.33 -7.64 -4.17
N PRO A 12 -12.26 -7.61 -5.16
CA PRO A 12 -11.89 -7.72 -6.58
C PRO A 12 -10.94 -6.62 -7.06
N SER A 13 -11.23 -5.36 -6.73
CA SER A 13 -10.36 -4.22 -7.07
C SER A 13 -8.95 -4.34 -6.47
N CYS A 14 -8.83 -5.01 -5.33
CA CYS A 14 -7.56 -5.29 -4.68
C CYS A 14 -6.73 -6.30 -5.47
N LEU A 15 -7.37 -7.38 -5.95
CA LEU A 15 -6.71 -8.39 -6.78
C LEU A 15 -6.20 -7.80 -8.10
N ASP A 16 -6.92 -6.83 -8.67
CA ASP A 16 -6.51 -6.13 -9.89
C ASP A 16 -5.35 -5.15 -9.65
N PHE A 17 -5.34 -4.45 -8.51
CA PHE A 17 -4.35 -3.42 -8.20
C PHE A 17 -3.00 -3.99 -7.72
N THR A 18 -3.02 -5.06 -6.92
CA THR A 18 -1.81 -5.59 -6.26
C THR A 18 -0.68 -5.95 -7.24
N PRO A 19 -0.96 -6.61 -8.38
CA PRO A 19 0.08 -6.92 -9.37
C PRO A 19 0.70 -5.67 -9.99
N LYS A 20 -0.09 -4.60 -10.16
CA LYS A 20 0.40 -3.31 -10.68
C LYS A 20 1.32 -2.64 -9.67
N LEU A 21 0.90 -2.63 -8.39
CA LEU A 21 1.72 -2.12 -7.29
C LEU A 21 3.02 -2.92 -7.14
N LYS A 22 2.97 -4.24 -7.31
CA LYS A 22 4.15 -5.11 -7.33
C LYS A 22 5.14 -4.70 -8.41
N LYS A 23 4.68 -4.56 -9.66
CA LYS A 23 5.52 -4.12 -10.77
C LYS A 23 6.16 -2.75 -10.49
N PHE A 24 5.35 -1.80 -10.01
CA PHE A 24 5.81 -0.47 -9.62
C PHE A 24 6.91 -0.51 -8.55
N TYR A 25 6.75 -1.35 -7.52
CA TYR A 25 7.74 -1.54 -6.47
C TYR A 25 9.05 -2.15 -7.00
N GLU A 26 8.94 -3.17 -7.87
CA GLU A 26 10.09 -3.86 -8.48
C GLU A 26 10.90 -2.97 -9.43
N GLU A 27 10.26 -2.01 -10.11
CA GLU A 27 10.95 -1.00 -10.94
C GLU A 27 11.70 0.06 -10.10
N GLY A 28 11.30 0.22 -8.84
CA GLY A 28 11.79 1.24 -7.91
C GLY A 28 12.96 0.84 -7.02
N VAL A 29 13.82 -0.10 -7.46
CA VAL A 29 14.99 -0.53 -6.66
C VAL A 29 15.84 0.69 -6.26
N ASN A 30 16.18 0.79 -4.97
CA ASN A 30 16.90 1.91 -4.36
C ASN A 30 16.17 3.27 -4.38
N SER A 31 14.84 3.29 -4.57
CA SER A 31 14.03 4.51 -4.48
C SER A 31 13.89 5.06 -3.05
N GLY A 32 14.20 4.25 -2.03
CA GLY A 32 13.92 4.58 -0.64
C GLY A 32 12.44 4.50 -0.25
N LEU A 33 11.59 3.90 -1.11
CA LEU A 33 10.23 3.50 -0.78
C LEU A 33 10.21 2.11 -0.14
N GLU A 34 9.49 1.96 0.95
CA GLU A 34 9.07 0.66 1.48
C GLU A 34 7.56 0.58 1.58
N ILE A 35 6.99 -0.58 1.25
CA ILE A 35 5.56 -0.87 1.37
C ILE A 35 5.35 -1.80 2.58
N VAL A 36 4.35 -1.48 3.39
CA VAL A 36 3.90 -2.32 4.51
C VAL A 36 2.44 -2.70 4.28
N PHE A 37 2.21 -3.96 3.94
CA PHE A 37 0.86 -4.50 3.75
C PHE A 37 0.15 -4.71 5.09
N ILE A 38 -1.06 -4.16 5.18
CA ILE A 38 -1.98 -4.28 6.29
C ILE A 38 -3.22 -5.02 5.79
N SER A 39 -3.31 -6.29 6.14
CA SER A 39 -4.42 -7.15 5.73
C SER A 39 -5.72 -6.76 6.44
N ILE A 40 -6.80 -6.68 5.66
CA ILE A 40 -8.19 -6.65 6.15
C ILE A 40 -8.89 -8.00 5.93
N ASP A 41 -8.11 -9.05 5.68
CA ASP A 41 -8.63 -10.41 5.62
C ASP A 41 -9.14 -10.87 6.98
N LYS A 42 -10.10 -11.79 6.95
CA LYS A 42 -10.74 -12.33 8.15
C LYS A 42 -10.04 -13.59 8.69
N SER A 43 -8.89 -13.97 8.14
CA SER A 43 -8.12 -15.13 8.59
C SER A 43 -6.67 -15.07 8.10
N ALA A 44 -5.73 -15.64 8.87
CA ALA A 44 -4.34 -15.82 8.47
C ALA A 44 -4.19 -16.57 7.13
N LYS A 45 -5.00 -17.61 6.90
CA LYS A 45 -4.95 -18.40 5.66
C LYS A 45 -5.21 -17.56 4.40
N LYS A 46 -6.17 -16.63 4.46
CA LYS A 46 -6.48 -15.71 3.35
C LYS A 46 -5.36 -14.71 3.12
N GLN A 47 -4.80 -14.15 4.20
CA GLN A 47 -3.63 -13.27 4.12
C GLN A 47 -2.45 -14.00 3.43
N GLU A 48 -2.15 -15.22 3.85
CA GLU A 48 -1.05 -16.02 3.29
C GLU A 48 -1.26 -16.33 1.81
N ALA A 49 -2.47 -16.76 1.42
CA ALA A 49 -2.80 -17.03 0.03
C ALA A 49 -2.60 -15.78 -0.84
N TYR A 50 -3.11 -14.64 -0.37
CA TYR A 50 -3.01 -13.37 -1.08
C TYR A 50 -1.56 -12.90 -1.25
N LEU A 51 -0.78 -12.93 -0.16
CA LEU A 51 0.65 -12.63 -0.17
C LEU A 51 1.40 -13.49 -1.20
N LYS A 52 1.12 -14.80 -1.22
CA LYS A 52 1.80 -15.73 -2.12
C LYS A 52 1.46 -15.52 -3.59
N GLU A 53 0.20 -15.21 -3.89
CA GLU A 53 -0.29 -15.18 -5.26
C GLU A 53 -0.13 -13.82 -5.93
N TYR A 54 -0.28 -12.71 -5.19
CA TYR A 54 -0.37 -11.37 -5.77
C TYR A 54 0.75 -10.41 -5.37
N HIS A 55 1.36 -10.57 -4.18
CA HIS A 55 2.25 -9.54 -3.63
C HIS A 55 3.69 -9.58 -4.18
N GLY A 56 4.37 -8.44 -4.05
CA GLY A 56 5.81 -8.29 -4.25
C GLY A 56 6.63 -8.53 -2.99
N ASN A 57 7.95 -8.37 -3.09
CA ASN A 57 8.88 -8.56 -1.98
C ASN A 57 8.95 -7.33 -1.06
N TRP A 58 7.82 -6.98 -0.43
CA TRP A 58 7.68 -5.91 0.55
C TRP A 58 7.28 -6.46 1.92
N LEU A 59 7.18 -5.60 2.92
CA LEU A 59 6.82 -5.98 4.29
C LEU A 59 5.31 -6.15 4.47
N TYR A 60 4.92 -6.88 5.52
CA TYR A 60 3.52 -7.01 5.94
C TYR A 60 3.43 -7.21 7.46
N ILE A 61 2.26 -6.88 8.02
CA ILE A 61 1.95 -7.16 9.41
C ILE A 61 1.21 -8.50 9.49
N PRO A 62 1.72 -9.50 10.26
CA PRO A 62 1.05 -10.77 10.40
C PRO A 62 -0.38 -10.64 10.95
N TYR A 63 -1.29 -11.48 10.44
CA TYR A 63 -2.67 -11.52 10.90
C TYR A 63 -2.76 -11.69 12.43
N GLY A 64 -3.68 -10.94 13.05
CA GLY A 64 -3.92 -10.98 14.49
C GLY A 64 -3.05 -10.03 15.31
N ASP A 65 -2.09 -9.33 14.68
CA ASP A 65 -1.32 -8.29 15.37
C ASP A 65 -2.21 -7.11 15.81
N ALA A 66 -2.05 -6.66 17.05
CA ALA A 66 -2.87 -5.61 17.65
C ALA A 66 -2.70 -4.23 16.99
N SER A 67 -1.58 -3.99 16.30
CA SER A 67 -1.34 -2.75 15.56
C SER A 67 -2.29 -2.60 14.38
N ILE A 68 -2.79 -3.69 13.79
CA ILE A 68 -3.67 -3.65 12.62
C ILE A 68 -4.93 -2.83 12.88
N GLU A 69 -5.58 -3.04 14.03
CA GLU A 69 -6.80 -2.30 14.39
C GLU A 69 -6.51 -0.83 14.69
N THR A 70 -5.35 -0.54 15.29
CA THR A 70 -4.90 0.84 15.52
C THR A 70 -4.64 1.56 14.19
N LEU A 71 -3.94 0.91 13.25
CA LEU A 71 -3.63 1.46 11.94
C LEU A 71 -4.88 1.66 11.09
N LYS A 72 -5.83 0.70 11.10
CA LYS A 72 -7.13 0.85 10.44
C LYS A 72 -7.90 2.04 11.00
N LYS A 73 -7.99 2.17 12.33
CA LYS A 73 -8.71 3.27 12.97
C LYS A 73 -8.11 4.63 12.64
N ASN A 74 -6.78 4.73 12.61
CA ASN A 74 -6.08 6.00 12.41
C ASN A 74 -6.00 6.40 10.93
N TYR A 75 -5.91 5.44 10.02
CA TYR A 75 -5.55 5.70 8.62
C TYR A 75 -6.55 5.18 7.58
N ASN A 76 -7.40 4.20 7.90
CA ASN A 76 -8.43 3.71 6.98
C ASN A 76 -9.79 4.41 7.21
N THR A 77 -9.79 5.74 7.12
CA THR A 77 -10.95 6.60 7.44
C THR A 77 -12.11 6.50 6.45
N ARG A 78 -11.86 5.98 5.23
CA ARG A 78 -12.89 5.81 4.18
C ARG A 78 -13.61 4.46 4.19
N HIS A 79 -13.11 3.48 4.93
CA HIS A 79 -13.64 2.12 4.96
C HIS A 79 -13.71 1.44 3.56
N CYS A 80 -12.82 1.80 2.63
CA CYS A 80 -12.75 1.21 1.29
C CYS A 80 -11.34 0.68 1.00
N ILE A 81 -11.24 -0.35 0.17
CA ILE A 81 -9.97 -0.96 -0.29
C ILE A 81 -10.01 -1.22 -1.81
N PRO A 82 -8.85 -1.24 -2.49
CA PRO A 82 -7.49 -1.02 -1.96
C PRO A 82 -7.24 0.43 -1.57
N PHE A 83 -6.41 0.65 -0.54
CA PHE A 83 -6.06 1.99 -0.06
C PHE A 83 -4.59 2.06 0.36
N LEU A 84 -3.90 3.17 0.06
CA LEU A 84 -2.47 3.31 0.34
C LEU A 84 -2.17 4.67 0.98
N VAL A 85 -1.47 4.67 2.12
CA VAL A 85 -1.18 5.86 2.92
C VAL A 85 0.32 6.08 2.98
N LEU A 86 0.79 7.27 2.61
CA LEU A 86 2.21 7.63 2.75
C LEU A 86 2.49 8.26 4.10
N LEU A 87 3.56 7.78 4.72
CA LEU A 87 4.10 8.32 5.96
C LEU A 87 5.40 9.08 5.69
N GLN A 88 5.57 10.20 6.39
CA GLN A 88 6.84 10.91 6.46
C GLN A 88 7.86 10.15 7.32
N ASN A 89 9.14 10.54 7.20
CA ASN A 89 10.24 9.92 7.93
C ASN A 89 10.14 10.06 9.46
N ASP A 90 9.36 11.01 9.98
CA ASP A 90 9.11 11.19 11.42
C ASP A 90 7.92 10.36 11.94
N GLY A 91 7.30 9.54 11.09
CA GLY A 91 6.14 8.71 11.44
C GLY A 91 4.81 9.47 11.46
N SER A 92 4.80 10.78 11.16
CA SER A 92 3.57 11.54 11.02
C SER A 92 2.87 11.20 9.69
N PRO A 93 1.53 11.07 9.69
CA PRO A 93 0.77 10.94 8.45
C PRO A 93 0.75 12.30 7.76
N THR A 94 1.45 12.42 6.64
CA THR A 94 1.43 13.70 5.91
C THR A 94 0.26 13.79 4.95
N MET A 95 -0.18 12.65 4.41
CA MET A 95 -1.26 12.65 3.42
C MET A 95 -1.94 11.27 3.33
N ALA A 96 -3.26 11.24 3.53
CA ALA A 96 -4.10 10.16 3.03
C ALA A 96 -4.29 10.41 1.53
N ILE A 97 -3.50 9.75 0.68
CA ILE A 97 -3.57 9.98 -0.75
C ILE A 97 -4.61 9.03 -1.31
N GLU A 98 -5.72 9.65 -1.71
CA GLU A 98 -6.99 8.96 -1.84
C GLU A 98 -7.05 7.99 -3.02
N ASN A 99 -6.20 8.19 -4.03
CA ASN A 99 -6.19 7.45 -5.29
C ASN A 99 -4.76 7.24 -5.82
N PHE A 100 -3.97 6.38 -5.17
CA PHE A 100 -2.78 5.83 -5.82
C PHE A 100 -3.08 4.81 -6.89
N VAL A 101 -4.30 4.25 -6.88
CA VAL A 101 -4.76 3.35 -7.95
C VAL A 101 -4.60 4.05 -9.28
N ASP A 102 -5.13 5.27 -9.43
CA ASP A 102 -4.98 6.05 -10.65
C ASP A 102 -3.51 6.39 -10.96
N ASP A 103 -2.71 6.82 -9.98
CA ASP A 103 -1.31 7.22 -10.19
C ASP A 103 -0.40 6.05 -10.61
N VAL A 104 -0.63 4.86 -10.07
CA VAL A 104 0.10 3.61 -10.42
C VAL A 104 -0.49 2.98 -11.69
N GLU A 105 -1.76 3.25 -12.03
CA GLU A 105 -2.40 2.83 -13.27
C GLU A 105 -2.13 3.76 -14.46
N MET A 106 -1.62 4.97 -14.23
CA MET A 106 -1.23 5.91 -15.28
C MET A 106 0.08 5.47 -15.95
N ASP A 107 -0.04 4.64 -16.98
CA ASP A 107 1.01 3.99 -17.79
C ASP A 107 2.09 4.92 -18.42
N HIS A 108 2.04 6.24 -18.21
CA HIS A 108 2.96 7.20 -18.84
C HIS A 108 3.95 7.87 -17.88
N LEU A 109 3.85 7.65 -16.57
CA LEU A 109 4.79 8.22 -15.60
C LEU A 109 5.77 7.16 -15.11
N THR A 110 7.05 7.54 -15.03
CA THR A 110 8.07 6.72 -14.41
C THR A 110 7.95 6.73 -12.89
N MET A 111 8.47 5.68 -12.25
CA MET A 111 8.57 5.58 -10.78
C MET A 111 9.17 6.85 -10.15
N LYS A 112 10.23 7.42 -10.73
CA LYS A 112 10.85 8.65 -10.20
C LYS A 112 9.91 9.85 -10.26
N GLU A 113 9.13 9.99 -11.33
CA GLU A 113 8.16 11.09 -11.48
C GLU A 113 6.99 10.93 -10.51
N ILE A 114 6.52 9.70 -10.31
CA ILE A 114 5.48 9.37 -9.34
C ILE A 114 5.96 9.69 -7.93
N LEU A 115 7.15 9.22 -7.54
CA LEU A 115 7.74 9.51 -6.23
C LEU A 115 7.97 11.00 -6.01
N LYS A 116 8.41 11.73 -7.04
CA LYS A 116 8.55 13.19 -6.98
C LYS A 116 7.19 13.86 -6.79
N LYS A 117 6.17 13.48 -7.55
CA LYS A 117 4.79 13.96 -7.40
C LYS A 117 4.27 13.71 -5.99
N TRP A 118 4.61 12.57 -5.39
CA TRP A 118 4.22 12.25 -4.02
C TRP A 118 4.98 13.12 -3.01
N ALA A 119 6.29 13.33 -3.20
CA ALA A 119 7.11 14.19 -2.36
C ALA A 119 6.70 15.67 -2.43
N ASP A 120 6.35 16.19 -3.61
CA ASP A 120 5.95 17.60 -3.79
C ASP A 120 4.60 17.90 -3.13
N LYS A 121 3.75 16.90 -2.91
CA LYS A 121 2.47 17.04 -2.19
C LYS A 121 2.61 16.90 -0.66
N ILE A 122 3.81 16.56 -0.17
CA ILE A 122 4.13 16.36 1.26
C ILE A 122 4.58 17.68 1.94
N VAL A 123 4.61 18.79 1.21
CA VAL A 123 5.02 20.14 1.67
C VAL A 123 3.87 20.96 2.25
#